data_AF-A0A2K5LUN7-F1
#
_entry.id   AF-A0A2K5LUN7-F1
#
_cell.length_a   1.000
_cell.length_b   1.000
_cell.length_c   1.000
_cell.angle_alpha   90.00
_cell.angle_beta   90.00
_cell.angle_gamma   90.00
#
_symmetry.space_group_name_H-M   'P 1'
#
loop_
_entity.id
_entity.type
_entity.pdbx_description
1 polymer ?
#
loop_
_entity_poly.entity_id
_entity_poly.type
_entity_poly.pdbx_seq_one_letter_code
_entity_poly.pdbx_strand_id
1 'polypeptide(L)'
;MAAAAARPVELGFAESAPAWRLRSEQFPSKVGGRPAWLGAAGLPGPRALACALCGRPLSFLLQVYAPLPGRADAFHRGIFLFCCREPPCCAGLRVFRNQLPRKNDFYSYEPPSENPPPETGESVCLQLKSGAHLCRVCGCLGPKTCSRCHKAYYCSKEHQTLDWRLGHKQTCAQPDHFDHIIPDHNFLFPEFEIVIETEEEIMPEVVEKEDYSEITGSMGI
;
A
#
# COMPACT_ATOMS: atom_id res chain seq x y z
N MET A 1 -37.84 13.41 13.74
CA MET A 1 -36.85 13.19 12.68
C MET A 1 -35.59 12.69 13.35
N ALA A 2 -35.31 11.38 13.30
CA ALA A 2 -34.05 10.86 13.83
C ALA A 2 -32.92 11.38 12.94
N ALA A 3 -31.95 12.09 13.52
CA ALA A 3 -30.72 12.41 12.80
C ALA A 3 -30.10 11.08 12.34
N ALA A 4 -29.79 10.96 11.06
CA ALA A 4 -29.00 9.84 10.58
C ALA A 4 -27.69 9.86 11.38
N ALA A 5 -27.43 8.80 12.16
CA ALA A 5 -26.17 8.66 12.87
C ALA A 5 -25.04 8.83 11.83
N ALA A 6 -24.08 9.70 12.13
CA ALA A 6 -22.91 9.86 11.29
C ALA A 6 -22.26 8.49 11.13
N ARG A 7 -21.85 8.13 9.92
CA ARG A 7 -21.11 6.89 9.73
C ARG A 7 -19.77 7.08 10.46
N PRO A 8 -19.30 6.09 11.23
CA PRO A 8 -18.00 6.17 11.89
C PRO A 8 -16.93 6.54 10.87
N VAL A 9 -16.12 7.55 11.20
CA VAL A 9 -14.99 7.97 10.39
C VAL A 9 -13.78 7.16 10.85
N GLU A 10 -13.04 6.60 9.91
CA GLU A 10 -11.78 5.91 10.17
C GLU A 10 -10.62 6.85 9.80
N LEU A 11 -9.69 7.05 10.73
CA LEU A 11 -8.47 7.81 10.56
C LEU A 11 -7.30 6.87 10.31
N GLY A 12 -6.40 7.23 9.41
CA GLY A 12 -5.21 6.44 9.08
C GLY A 12 -3.93 7.21 9.39
N PHE A 13 -3.15 6.72 10.34
CA PHE A 13 -1.87 7.32 10.76
C PHE A 13 -0.69 6.56 10.14
N ALA A 14 0.28 7.30 9.59
CA ALA A 14 1.47 6.72 9.00
C ALA A 14 2.52 6.46 10.08
N GLU A 15 2.82 5.19 10.35
CA GLU A 15 3.74 4.77 11.40
C GLU A 15 4.88 3.90 10.87
N SER A 16 6.01 3.93 11.57
CA SER A 16 7.14 3.04 11.25
C SER A 16 6.81 1.62 11.68
N ALA A 17 7.04 0.67 10.79
CA ALA A 17 6.80 -0.75 11.06
C ALA A 17 7.97 -1.61 10.54
N PRO A 18 8.23 -2.77 11.17
CA PRO A 18 9.23 -3.69 10.66
C PRO A 18 8.82 -4.22 9.28
N ALA A 19 9.78 -4.35 8.36
CA ALA A 19 9.53 -4.66 6.95
C ALA A 19 8.71 -5.94 6.72
N TRP A 20 8.80 -6.93 7.63
CA TRP A 20 8.03 -8.17 7.52
C TRP A 20 6.51 -7.96 7.66
N ARG A 21 6.06 -6.94 8.42
CA ARG A 21 4.63 -6.57 8.53
C ARG A 21 4.09 -5.96 7.25
N LEU A 22 4.95 -5.41 6.41
CA LEU A 22 4.59 -4.69 5.19
C LEU A 22 4.61 -5.58 3.95
N ARG A 23 4.69 -6.91 4.12
CA ARG A 23 4.70 -7.93 3.07
C ARG A 23 3.27 -8.37 2.71
N SER A 24 3.10 -8.90 1.51
CA SER A 24 1.81 -9.35 0.97
C SER A 24 1.06 -10.35 1.85
N GLU A 25 1.78 -11.19 2.60
CA GLU A 25 1.21 -12.20 3.51
C GLU A 25 0.51 -11.61 4.73
N GLN A 26 0.86 -10.37 5.09
CA GLN A 26 0.31 -9.66 6.23
C GLN A 26 -0.85 -8.74 5.86
N PHE A 27 -1.21 -8.69 4.56
CA PHE A 27 -2.32 -7.88 4.04
C PHE A 27 -2.30 -6.41 4.50
N PRO A 28 -1.19 -5.68 4.33
CA PRO A 28 -1.02 -4.38 4.97
C PRO A 28 -1.84 -3.28 4.29
N SER A 29 -2.28 -2.34 5.12
CA SER A 29 -2.50 -0.95 4.70
C SER A 29 -1.18 -0.19 4.91
N LYS A 30 -0.63 0.43 3.86
CA LYS A 30 0.72 1.03 3.91
C LYS A 30 0.90 2.16 2.92
N VAL A 31 1.80 3.09 3.26
CA VAL A 31 2.32 4.13 2.36
C VAL A 31 3.65 3.69 1.79
N GLY A 32 3.89 4.00 0.51
CA GLY A 32 5.17 3.90 -0.15
C GLY A 32 5.83 2.52 -0.17
N GLY A 33 7.14 2.51 -0.41
CA GLY A 33 7.89 1.31 -0.71
C GLY A 33 7.36 0.61 -1.98
N ARG A 34 7.40 -0.72 -1.98
CA ARG A 34 6.85 -1.53 -3.08
C ARG A 34 5.44 -1.98 -2.76
N PRO A 35 4.58 -2.15 -3.80
CA PRO A 35 3.26 -2.73 -3.59
C PRO A 35 3.37 -4.12 -2.97
N ALA A 36 2.68 -4.34 -1.86
CA ALA A 36 2.40 -5.65 -1.32
C ALA A 36 1.20 -6.23 -2.08
N TRP A 37 1.46 -6.78 -3.28
CA TRP A 37 0.44 -7.31 -4.16
C TRP A 37 -0.36 -8.42 -3.49
N LEU A 38 -1.70 -8.30 -3.52
CA LEU A 38 -2.62 -9.27 -2.95
C LEU A 38 -2.69 -10.55 -3.80
N GLY A 39 -3.26 -10.46 -5.00
CA GLY A 39 -3.25 -11.56 -5.97
C GLY A 39 -1.94 -11.62 -6.74
N ALA A 40 -1.41 -12.83 -6.94
CA ALA A 40 -0.23 -13.02 -7.79
C ALA A 40 -0.56 -13.06 -9.30
N ALA A 41 -1.83 -12.95 -9.67
CA ALA A 41 -2.30 -12.97 -11.06
C ALA A 41 -2.93 -11.63 -11.46
N GLY A 42 -2.87 -11.31 -12.76
CA GLY A 42 -3.56 -10.13 -13.32
C GLY A 42 -2.96 -8.78 -12.91
N LEU A 43 -1.65 -8.73 -12.62
CA LEU A 43 -0.97 -7.47 -12.31
C LEU A 43 -1.12 -6.46 -13.46
N PRO A 44 -1.30 -5.15 -13.16
CA PRO A 44 -1.34 -4.14 -14.19
C PRO A 44 -0.01 -4.08 -14.95
N GLY A 45 -0.08 -4.20 -16.27
CA GLY A 45 1.09 -4.13 -17.14
C GLY A 45 1.67 -2.70 -17.24
N PRO A 46 2.89 -2.54 -17.81
CA PRO A 46 3.57 -1.25 -17.88
C PRO A 46 2.75 -0.12 -18.52
N ARG A 47 1.92 -0.39 -19.53
CA ARG A 47 1.02 0.62 -20.12
C ARG A 47 -0.05 1.11 -19.14
N ALA A 48 -0.61 0.21 -18.33
CA ALA A 48 -1.59 0.56 -17.32
C ALA A 48 -0.94 1.35 -16.16
N LEU A 49 0.36 1.21 -15.94
CA LEU A 49 1.13 1.95 -14.95
C LEU A 49 2.04 3.05 -15.55
N ALA A 50 1.67 3.60 -16.70
CA ALA A 50 2.34 4.75 -17.30
C ALA A 50 1.56 6.03 -16.99
N CYS A 51 2.24 7.16 -16.75
CA CYS A 51 1.59 8.46 -16.65
C CYS A 51 0.88 8.82 -17.96
N ALA A 52 -0.35 9.34 -17.87
CA ALA A 52 -1.11 9.75 -19.05
C ALA A 52 -0.52 11.00 -19.73
N LEU A 53 0.22 11.83 -18.98
CA LEU A 53 0.79 13.08 -19.48
C LEU A 53 2.20 12.89 -20.03
N CYS A 54 3.13 12.34 -19.23
CA CYS A 54 4.54 12.19 -19.62
C CYS A 54 4.94 10.78 -20.07
N GLY A 55 4.07 9.78 -19.93
CA GLY A 55 4.34 8.39 -20.29
C GLY A 55 5.30 7.63 -19.35
N ARG A 56 5.90 8.30 -18.36
CA ARG A 56 6.84 7.66 -17.42
C ARG A 56 6.13 6.68 -16.48
N PRO A 57 6.83 5.66 -15.93
CA PRO A 57 6.28 4.77 -14.93
C PRO A 57 5.73 5.53 -13.71
N LEU A 58 4.57 5.12 -13.23
CA LEU A 58 4.02 5.64 -11.98
C LEU A 58 4.74 4.99 -10.78
N SER A 59 4.87 5.77 -9.71
CA SER A 59 5.36 5.29 -8.42
C SER A 59 4.18 4.86 -7.54
N PHE A 60 4.39 3.82 -6.74
CA PHE A 60 3.42 3.31 -5.79
C PHE A 60 3.30 4.30 -4.63
N LEU A 61 2.11 4.86 -4.43
CA LEU A 61 1.88 5.85 -3.39
C LEU A 61 1.44 5.19 -2.08
N LEU A 62 0.40 4.37 -2.12
CA LEU A 62 -0.12 3.66 -0.95
C LEU A 62 -1.04 2.50 -1.36
N GLN A 63 -1.30 1.61 -0.43
CA GLN A 63 -2.39 0.64 -0.52
C GLN A 63 -3.21 0.59 0.77
N VAL A 64 -4.48 0.24 0.63
CA VAL A 64 -5.38 -0.02 1.76
C VAL A 64 -5.97 -1.42 1.62
N TYR A 65 -5.85 -2.21 2.68
CA TYR A 65 -6.59 -3.45 2.84
C TYR A 65 -7.99 -3.13 3.38
N ALA A 66 -9.00 -3.31 2.54
CA ALA A 66 -10.36 -2.87 2.77
C ALA A 66 -11.35 -4.00 2.43
N PRO A 67 -11.38 -5.09 3.22
CA PRO A 67 -12.27 -6.23 3.00
C PRO A 67 -13.74 -5.80 3.01
N LEU A 68 -14.60 -6.55 2.32
CA LEU A 68 -16.04 -6.28 2.29
C LEU A 68 -16.81 -7.44 2.93
N PRO A 69 -17.23 -7.30 4.21
CA PRO A 69 -18.09 -8.29 4.86
C PRO A 69 -19.33 -8.58 4.01
N GLY A 70 -19.72 -9.85 3.94
CA GLY A 70 -20.88 -10.30 3.15
C GLY A 70 -20.61 -10.47 1.64
N ARG A 71 -19.40 -10.18 1.15
CA ARG A 71 -19.06 -10.35 -0.26
C ARG A 71 -17.95 -11.40 -0.44
N ALA A 72 -18.36 -12.60 -0.86
CA ALA A 72 -17.47 -13.78 -0.88
C ALA A 72 -16.24 -13.64 -1.80
N ASP A 73 -16.34 -12.89 -2.91
CA ASP A 73 -15.24 -12.61 -3.85
C ASP A 73 -14.31 -11.48 -3.36
N ALA A 74 -14.63 -10.82 -2.24
CA ALA A 74 -13.89 -9.68 -1.69
C ALA A 74 -13.56 -9.87 -0.20
N PHE A 75 -13.38 -11.12 0.22
CA PHE A 75 -12.89 -11.44 1.55
C PHE A 75 -11.54 -10.75 1.79
N HIS A 76 -10.62 -10.88 0.84
CA HIS A 76 -9.46 -10.00 0.75
C HIS A 76 -9.73 -8.97 -0.34
N ARG A 77 -9.53 -7.69 -0.04
CA ARG A 77 -9.68 -6.61 -1.02
C ARG A 77 -8.62 -5.56 -0.77
N GLY A 78 -7.73 -5.39 -1.75
CA GLY A 78 -6.70 -4.36 -1.76
C GLY A 78 -7.02 -3.26 -2.77
N ILE A 79 -6.82 -2.02 -2.36
CA ILE A 79 -6.89 -0.83 -3.22
C ILE A 79 -5.51 -0.22 -3.29
N PHE A 80 -4.97 -0.08 -4.51
CA PHE A 80 -3.60 0.36 -4.76
C PHE A 80 -3.61 1.68 -5.51
N LEU A 81 -2.90 2.67 -5.00
CA LEU A 81 -2.81 4.00 -5.57
C LEU A 81 -1.41 4.25 -6.13
N PHE A 82 -1.36 4.83 -7.33
CA PHE A 82 -0.15 5.17 -8.02
C PHE A 82 -0.20 6.61 -8.53
N CYS A 83 0.93 7.30 -8.50
CA CYS A 83 1.04 8.67 -8.99
C CYS A 83 2.34 8.89 -9.78
N CYS A 84 2.35 9.93 -10.61
CA CYS A 84 3.59 10.38 -11.25
C CYS A 84 4.32 11.31 -10.30
N ARG A 85 5.64 11.17 -10.17
CA ARG A 85 6.46 12.03 -9.31
C ARG A 85 6.99 13.30 -10.00
N GLU A 86 6.74 13.45 -11.29
CA GLU A 86 7.20 14.59 -12.09
C GLU A 86 6.15 15.72 -12.09
N PRO A 87 6.46 16.95 -11.69
CA PRO A 87 5.60 18.10 -11.91
C PRO A 87 5.41 18.40 -13.41
N PRO A 88 4.21 18.83 -13.86
CA PRO A 88 2.98 19.03 -13.11
C PRO A 88 2.10 17.76 -12.99
N CYS A 89 2.64 16.58 -13.33
CA CYS A 89 1.86 15.34 -13.45
C CYS A 89 1.39 14.74 -12.11
N CYS A 90 1.91 15.22 -10.98
CA CYS A 90 1.62 14.70 -9.65
C CYS A 90 0.16 14.83 -9.19
N ALA A 91 -0.66 15.62 -9.89
CA ALA A 91 -2.08 15.78 -9.57
C ALA A 91 -2.96 14.56 -9.93
N GLY A 92 -2.49 13.67 -10.82
CA GLY A 92 -3.26 12.52 -11.29
C GLY A 92 -2.94 11.23 -10.54
N LEU A 93 -3.98 10.55 -10.02
CA LEU A 93 -3.88 9.22 -9.42
C LEU A 93 -4.40 8.13 -10.36
N ARG A 94 -3.75 6.96 -10.36
CA ARG A 94 -4.33 5.72 -10.86
C ARG A 94 -4.63 4.79 -9.70
N VAL A 95 -5.84 4.24 -9.71
CA VAL A 95 -6.33 3.36 -8.66
C VAL A 95 -6.62 1.98 -9.25
N PHE A 96 -6.05 0.95 -8.64
CA PHE A 96 -6.31 -0.43 -9.00
C PHE A 96 -6.96 -1.15 -7.83
N ARG A 97 -7.87 -2.06 -8.16
CA ARG A 97 -8.52 -2.94 -7.20
C ARG A 97 -8.12 -4.37 -7.47
N ASN A 98 -7.75 -5.09 -6.42
CA ASN A 98 -7.55 -6.53 -6.47
C ASN A 98 -8.30 -7.18 -5.31
N GLN A 99 -8.94 -8.32 -5.58
CA GLN A 99 -9.82 -8.98 -4.62
C GLN A 99 -9.66 -10.49 -4.75
N LEU A 100 -9.73 -11.19 -3.62
CA LEU A 100 -9.68 -12.64 -3.56
C LEU A 100 -10.76 -13.16 -2.61
N PRO A 101 -11.36 -14.32 -2.92
CA PRO A 101 -12.15 -15.06 -1.95
C PRO A 101 -11.28 -15.59 -0.80
N ARG A 102 -11.94 -15.98 0.31
CA ARG A 102 -11.24 -16.53 1.48
C ARG A 102 -10.41 -17.75 1.12
N LYS A 103 -11.02 -18.74 0.44
CA LYS A 103 -10.31 -19.89 -0.11
C LYS A 103 -9.75 -19.51 -1.48
N ASN A 104 -8.43 -19.40 -1.59
CA ASN A 104 -7.73 -19.05 -2.82
C ASN A 104 -6.37 -19.79 -2.89
N ASP A 105 -5.70 -19.69 -4.03
CA ASP A 105 -4.45 -20.42 -4.31
C ASP A 105 -3.18 -19.75 -3.75
N PHE A 106 -3.30 -18.54 -3.20
CA PHE A 106 -2.14 -17.70 -2.85
C PHE A 106 -1.84 -17.69 -1.35
N TYR A 107 -2.87 -17.79 -0.51
CA TYR A 107 -2.80 -17.63 0.93
C TYR A 107 -3.43 -18.81 1.68
N SER A 108 -2.95 -19.02 2.91
CA SER A 108 -3.55 -19.99 3.83
C SER A 108 -4.99 -19.60 4.15
N TYR A 109 -5.80 -20.62 4.47
CA TYR A 109 -7.11 -20.38 5.05
C TYR A 109 -7.00 -19.81 6.47
N GLU A 110 -5.93 -20.10 7.20
CA GLU A 110 -5.66 -19.58 8.54
C GLU A 110 -4.88 -18.26 8.49
N PRO A 111 -5.06 -17.35 9.46
CA PRO A 111 -4.34 -16.09 9.50
C PRO A 111 -2.81 -16.30 9.62
N PRO A 112 -2.00 -15.35 9.11
CA PRO A 112 -0.55 -15.37 9.29
C PRO A 112 -0.17 -15.20 10.77
N SER A 113 1.04 -15.60 11.14
CA SER A 113 1.60 -15.35 12.47
C SER A 113 1.87 -13.86 12.68
N GLU A 114 1.54 -13.36 13.87
CA GLU A 114 1.89 -12.01 14.36
C GLU A 114 3.33 -11.93 14.89
N ASN A 115 3.96 -13.07 15.13
CA ASN A 115 5.37 -13.12 15.50
C ASN A 115 6.27 -12.95 14.28
N PRO A 116 7.43 -12.29 14.42
CA PRO A 116 8.39 -12.16 13.34
C PRO A 116 8.78 -13.55 12.80
N PRO A 117 8.94 -13.70 11.47
CA PRO A 117 9.42 -14.95 10.91
C PRO A 117 10.85 -15.24 11.40
N PRO A 118 11.28 -16.53 11.42
CA PRO A 118 12.69 -16.86 11.65
C PRO A 118 13.57 -16.02 10.71
N GLU A 119 14.74 -15.58 11.19
CA GLU A 119 15.68 -14.75 10.43
C GLU A 119 16.21 -15.47 9.18
N THR A 120 15.38 -15.59 8.15
CA THR A 120 15.83 -15.73 6.77
C THR A 120 16.17 -14.32 6.33
N GLY A 121 17.43 -14.10 5.91
CA GLY A 121 17.94 -12.79 5.52
C GLY A 121 16.95 -11.98 4.68
N GLU A 122 17.06 -10.65 4.78
CA GLU A 122 16.18 -9.64 4.16
C GLU A 122 16.22 -9.62 2.62
N SER A 123 16.19 -10.78 1.98
CA SER A 123 16.19 -10.90 0.53
C SER A 123 14.81 -10.50 0.00
N VAL A 124 14.79 -9.44 -0.80
CA VAL A 124 13.56 -8.97 -1.43
C VAL A 124 13.15 -9.95 -2.52
N CYS A 125 12.07 -10.70 -2.29
CA CYS A 125 11.55 -11.62 -3.29
C CYS A 125 10.94 -10.84 -4.49
N LEU A 126 11.64 -10.85 -5.62
CA LEU A 126 11.25 -10.20 -6.87
C LEU A 126 10.50 -11.13 -7.84
N GLN A 127 9.98 -12.25 -7.35
CA GLN A 127 9.15 -13.16 -8.11
C GLN A 127 7.94 -13.56 -7.26
N LEU A 128 6.75 -13.40 -7.82
CA LEU A 128 5.54 -13.83 -7.14
C LEU A 128 5.37 -15.35 -7.28
N LYS A 129 4.52 -15.95 -6.42
CA LYS A 129 4.18 -17.38 -6.47
C LYS A 129 3.59 -17.82 -7.81
N SER A 130 3.02 -16.90 -8.60
CA SER A 130 2.55 -17.13 -9.97
C SER A 130 3.67 -17.29 -11.00
N GLY A 131 4.93 -17.08 -10.61
CA GLY A 131 6.09 -17.00 -11.50
C GLY A 131 6.32 -15.61 -12.09
N ALA A 132 5.42 -14.64 -11.88
CA ALA A 132 5.56 -13.29 -12.40
C ALA A 132 6.77 -12.58 -11.79
N HIS A 133 7.68 -12.10 -12.63
CA HIS A 133 8.83 -11.32 -12.20
C HIS A 133 8.49 -9.85 -11.99
N LEU A 134 9.02 -9.29 -10.91
CA LEU A 134 8.80 -7.90 -10.50
C LEU A 134 9.99 -7.03 -10.89
N CYS A 135 9.69 -5.77 -11.17
CA CYS A 135 10.67 -4.76 -11.49
C CYS A 135 11.57 -4.50 -10.28
N ARG A 136 12.89 -4.60 -10.50
CA ARG A 136 13.92 -4.31 -9.50
C ARG A 136 13.88 -2.90 -8.92
N VAL A 137 13.23 -1.94 -9.59
CA VAL A 137 13.10 -0.57 -9.08
C VAL A 137 11.78 -0.45 -8.31
N CYS A 138 10.64 -0.62 -8.98
CA CYS A 138 9.34 -0.26 -8.43
C CYS A 138 8.48 -1.41 -7.88
N GLY A 139 8.90 -2.68 -8.00
CA GLY A 139 8.10 -3.82 -7.55
C GLY A 139 6.82 -4.11 -8.36
N CYS A 140 6.59 -3.39 -9.46
CA CYS A 140 5.49 -3.69 -10.40
C CYS A 140 5.88 -4.79 -11.39
N LEU A 141 4.94 -5.30 -12.20
CA LEU A 141 5.23 -6.33 -13.21
C LEU A 141 6.41 -5.92 -14.12
N GLY A 142 7.43 -6.77 -14.19
CA GLY A 142 8.66 -6.56 -14.94
C GLY A 142 8.81 -7.51 -16.13
N PRO A 143 8.11 -7.28 -17.26
CA PRO A 143 8.15 -8.19 -18.40
C PRO A 143 9.47 -8.13 -19.19
N LYS A 144 10.32 -7.13 -18.95
CA LYS A 144 11.62 -7.00 -19.64
C LYS A 144 12.70 -7.59 -18.76
N THR A 145 13.55 -8.44 -19.33
CA THR A 145 14.73 -8.98 -18.66
C THR A 145 16.00 -8.29 -19.15
N CYS A 146 17.01 -8.17 -18.28
CA CYS A 146 18.33 -7.71 -18.67
C CYS A 146 18.94 -8.70 -19.68
N SER A 147 19.25 -8.23 -20.88
CA SER A 147 19.76 -9.06 -21.97
C SER A 147 21.17 -9.63 -21.73
N ARG A 148 21.86 -9.19 -20.67
CA ARG A 148 23.21 -9.67 -20.33
C ARG A 148 23.18 -10.79 -19.29
N CYS A 149 22.44 -10.61 -18.19
CA CYS A 149 22.40 -11.60 -17.12
C CYS A 149 21.15 -12.49 -17.14
N HIS A 150 20.06 -12.05 -17.79
CA HIS A 150 18.74 -12.69 -17.78
C HIS A 150 18.10 -12.90 -16.39
N LYS A 151 18.71 -12.36 -15.32
CA LYS A 151 18.27 -12.48 -13.92
C LYS A 151 17.55 -11.23 -13.40
N ALA A 152 17.73 -10.08 -14.02
CA ALA A 152 17.18 -8.80 -13.58
C ALA A 152 15.98 -8.36 -14.44
N TYR A 153 14.88 -7.98 -13.80
CA TYR A 153 13.61 -7.68 -14.47
C TYR A 153 13.16 -6.24 -14.28
N TYR A 154 12.51 -5.67 -15.29
CA TYR A 154 12.13 -4.25 -15.36
C TYR A 154 10.78 -4.02 -16.04
N CYS A 155 10.03 -3.03 -15.54
CA CYS A 155 8.78 -2.61 -16.17
C CYS A 155 9.02 -1.75 -17.43
N SER A 156 10.16 -1.04 -17.49
CA SER A 156 10.48 -0.09 -18.56
C SER A 156 11.98 0.00 -18.81
N LYS A 157 12.36 0.56 -19.97
CA LYS A 157 13.76 0.91 -20.28
C LYS A 157 14.30 1.98 -19.32
N GLU A 158 13.43 2.87 -18.86
CA GLU A 158 13.77 3.91 -17.91
C GLU A 158 14.24 3.33 -16.57
N HIS A 159 13.47 2.40 -15.98
CA HIS A 159 13.87 1.71 -14.75
C HIS A 159 15.11 0.83 -14.92
N GLN A 160 15.26 0.18 -16.07
CA GLN A 160 16.49 -0.56 -16.38
C GLN A 160 17.71 0.38 -16.40
N THR A 161 17.58 1.54 -17.04
CA THR A 161 18.68 2.51 -17.15
C THR A 161 19.02 3.12 -15.79
N LEU A 162 18.01 3.40 -14.98
CA LEU A 162 18.18 3.92 -13.61
C LEU A 162 18.93 2.92 -12.73
N ASP A 163 18.45 1.67 -12.66
CA ASP A 163 19.10 0.62 -11.88
C ASP A 163 20.51 0.30 -12.40
N TRP A 164 20.72 0.31 -13.71
CA TRP A 164 22.03 0.13 -14.32
C TRP A 164 23.06 1.14 -13.84
N ARG A 165 22.67 2.43 -13.79
CA ARG A 165 23.57 3.51 -13.36
C ARG A 165 23.91 3.42 -11.87
N LEU A 166 22.97 3.00 -11.03
CA LEU A 166 23.08 3.08 -9.58
C LEU A 166 23.57 1.80 -8.89
N GLY A 167 23.55 0.63 -9.56
CA GLY A 167 24.13 -0.57 -8.94
C GLY A 167 24.11 -1.85 -9.77
N HIS A 168 23.19 -1.98 -10.73
CA HIS A 168 23.12 -3.24 -11.50
C HIS A 168 24.34 -3.46 -12.39
N LYS A 169 24.98 -2.40 -12.92
CA LYS A 169 26.17 -2.54 -13.78
C LYS A 169 27.30 -3.33 -13.12
N GLN A 170 27.52 -3.14 -11.83
CA GLN A 170 28.58 -3.77 -11.03
C GLN A 170 28.25 -5.24 -10.71
N THR A 171 26.97 -5.55 -10.55
CA THR A 171 26.49 -6.88 -10.13
C THR A 171 26.03 -7.77 -11.29
N CYS A 172 25.79 -7.20 -12.47
CA CYS A 172 25.21 -7.90 -13.62
C CYS A 172 26.01 -9.13 -14.08
N ALA A 173 27.33 -9.14 -13.95
CA ALA A 173 28.17 -10.24 -14.40
C ALA A 173 28.46 -11.28 -13.30
N GLN A 174 27.98 -11.07 -12.07
CA GLN A 174 28.31 -11.91 -10.94
C GLN A 174 27.43 -13.18 -10.96
N PRO A 175 28.03 -14.39 -11.00
CA PRO A 175 27.27 -15.63 -11.10
C PRO A 175 26.53 -16.00 -9.80
N ASP A 176 27.04 -15.59 -8.63
CA ASP A 176 26.72 -16.28 -7.36
C ASP A 176 25.99 -15.46 -6.28
N HIS A 177 25.70 -14.17 -6.51
CA HIS A 177 24.96 -13.37 -5.51
C HIS A 177 23.47 -13.30 -5.83
N PHE A 178 22.69 -14.29 -5.38
CA PHE A 178 21.24 -14.26 -5.50
C PHE A 178 20.58 -13.22 -4.56
N ASP A 179 21.33 -12.70 -3.59
CA ASP A 179 20.95 -11.59 -2.71
C ASP A 179 21.56 -10.27 -3.22
N HIS A 180 21.08 -9.79 -4.36
CA HIS A 180 21.51 -8.51 -4.87
C HIS A 180 20.86 -7.39 -4.06
N ILE A 181 21.64 -6.76 -3.18
CA ILE A 181 21.28 -5.49 -2.55
C ILE A 181 20.80 -4.54 -3.64
N ILE A 182 19.54 -4.10 -3.51
CA ILE A 182 18.95 -3.16 -4.44
C ILE A 182 19.28 -1.77 -3.91
N PRO A 183 20.01 -0.94 -4.68
CA PRO A 183 20.32 0.42 -4.23
C PRO A 183 19.03 1.24 -4.14
N ASP A 184 19.05 2.29 -3.31
CA ASP A 184 18.00 3.29 -3.36
C ASP A 184 18.10 4.09 -4.67
N HIS A 185 17.10 3.92 -5.52
CA HIS A 185 16.99 4.66 -6.78
C HIS A 185 16.35 6.05 -6.61
N ASN A 186 15.97 6.43 -5.39
CA ASN A 186 15.15 7.59 -5.07
C ASN A 186 13.83 7.61 -5.89
N PHE A 187 13.29 6.42 -6.19
CA PHE A 187 12.05 6.26 -6.98
C PHE A 187 10.84 5.94 -6.10
N LEU A 188 11.03 5.09 -5.10
CA LEU A 188 9.99 4.70 -4.15
C LEU A 188 9.70 5.84 -3.17
N PHE A 189 8.46 5.94 -2.70
CA PHE A 189 8.16 6.76 -1.53
C PHE A 189 8.66 6.06 -0.25
N PRO A 190 8.95 6.80 0.83
CA PRO A 190 9.21 6.22 2.14
C PRO A 190 8.10 5.27 2.56
N GLU A 191 8.47 4.18 3.23
CA GLU A 191 7.57 3.07 3.53
C GLU A 191 7.09 3.13 4.99
N PHE A 192 5.77 3.13 5.19
CA PHE A 192 5.13 3.21 6.51
C PHE A 192 3.87 2.33 6.56
N GLU A 193 3.54 1.80 7.74
CA GLU A 193 2.23 1.20 8.01
C GLU A 193 1.16 2.30 8.12
N ILE A 194 -0.06 2.02 7.66
CA ILE A 194 -1.22 2.86 7.95
C ILE A 194 -2.00 2.18 9.07
N VAL A 195 -1.85 2.71 10.28
CA VAL A 195 -2.61 2.28 11.46
C VAL A 195 -3.97 2.96 11.43
N ILE A 196 -5.04 2.17 11.43
CA ILE A 196 -6.41 2.66 11.30
C ILE A 196 -7.07 2.69 12.67
N GLU A 197 -7.59 3.84 13.05
CA GLU A 197 -8.33 4.07 14.30
C GLU A 197 -9.69 4.69 14.00
N THR A 198 -10.70 4.42 14.85
CA THR A 198 -12.02 5.04 14.72
C THR A 198 -11.99 6.41 15.38
N GLU A 199 -12.46 7.45 14.68
CA GLU A 199 -12.63 8.78 15.25
C GLU A 199 -13.68 8.74 16.38
N GLU A 200 -13.31 9.26 17.55
CA GLU A 200 -14.25 9.38 18.68
C GLU A 200 -15.26 10.50 18.40
N GLU A 201 -16.56 10.21 18.56
CA GLU A 201 -17.60 11.24 18.45
C GLU A 201 -17.48 12.23 19.61
N ILE A 202 -17.13 13.48 19.31
CA ILE A 202 -17.12 14.55 20.31
C ILE A 202 -18.58 14.84 20.71
N MET A 203 -19.01 14.33 21.87
CA MET A 203 -20.29 14.72 22.46
C MET A 203 -20.17 16.16 22.99
N PRO A 204 -21.09 17.08 22.65
CA PRO A 204 -21.04 18.44 23.19
C PRO A 204 -21.21 18.40 24.71
N GLU A 205 -20.27 19.00 25.44
CA GLU A 205 -20.37 19.21 26.88
C GLU A 205 -21.66 19.97 27.20
N VAL A 206 -22.52 19.36 28.00
CA VAL A 206 -23.75 19.99 28.48
C VAL A 206 -23.35 21.06 29.49
N VAL A 207 -23.26 22.31 29.06
CA VAL A 207 -23.10 23.45 29.98
C VAL A 207 -24.40 23.57 30.78
N GLU A 208 -24.39 23.10 32.02
CA GLU A 208 -25.50 23.32 32.96
C GLU A 208 -25.68 24.84 33.14
N LYS A 209 -26.80 25.37 32.66
CA LYS A 209 -27.23 26.72 33.01
C LYS A 209 -27.91 26.64 34.37
N GLU A 210 -27.25 27.11 35.42
CA GLU A 210 -27.88 27.34 36.71
C GLU A 210 -29.00 28.39 36.56
N ASP A 211 -30.23 27.95 36.81
CA ASP A 211 -31.45 28.76 36.70
C ASP A 211 -31.62 29.60 37.98
N TYR A 212 -31.27 30.89 37.93
CA TYR A 212 -31.55 31.84 39.01
C TYR A 212 -32.97 32.37 38.87
N SER A 213 -33.96 31.60 39.35
CA SER A 213 -35.35 32.06 39.39
C SER A 213 -35.54 33.08 40.52
N GLU A 214 -35.82 34.34 40.14
CA GLU A 214 -36.25 35.41 41.02
C GLU A 214 -37.50 35.03 41.84
N ILE A 215 -37.42 35.17 43.16
CA ILE A 215 -38.58 35.10 44.05
C ILE A 215 -39.37 36.40 43.90
N THR A 216 -40.47 36.38 43.13
CA THR A 216 -41.52 37.40 43.24
C THR A 216 -42.73 36.80 43.95
N GLY A 217 -42.74 36.93 45.28
CA GLY A 217 -43.92 36.65 46.10
C GLY A 217 -44.85 37.86 46.11
N SER A 218 -45.97 37.75 45.42
CA SER A 218 -47.08 38.71 45.45
C SER A 218 -48.15 38.25 46.45
N MET A 219 -48.41 39.05 47.47
CA MET A 219 -49.65 39.10 48.27
C MET A 219 -49.76 40.57 48.73
N GLY A 220 -50.81 41.35 48.53
CA GLY A 220 -52.20 41.09 48.22
C GLY A 220 -53.06 41.94 49.18
N ILE A 221 -53.67 42.99 48.63
CA ILE A 221 -54.73 43.89 49.16
C ILE A 221 -54.36 44.81 50.32
#